data_AF-A0A7S9R7E4-F1
#
_entry.id   AF-A0A7S9R7E4-F1
#
_cell.length_a   1.000
_cell.length_b   1.000
_cell.length_c   1.000
_cell.angle_alpha   90.00
_cell.angle_beta   90.00
_cell.angle_gamma   90.00
#
_symmetry.space_group_name_H-M   'P 1'
#
loop_
_entity.id
_entity.type
_entity.pdbx_description
1 polymer ?
#
loop_
_entity_poly.entity_id
_entity_poly.type
_entity_poly.pdbx_seq_one_letter_code
_entity_poly.pdbx_strand_id
1 'polypeptide(L)'
;MIRFKITIIQPIEINIQTLIKFFDTKINIENFKKYENIKAPYWKQTMDELFNLYSSFIILDSRLINSEVLKEELKNNHFNINDKFNISDFLDSSDLKTYLMFDYRLFQFCIVYELGFVLPLNNIEDVTRNEKDKLDFYNCIRNIFVKETDNSYLPSIILNLQNNLIMEAKKFIAVNFNLKDSMDSLKILNNSGNITNVAILENLNDKEFEKYSNCLLNLNSLAERNQTYSSPIKIKTVNSKYDNLYFFNGRFHTIILQNQKDEYRYIPIQFQMQYLWFYLSKQINLILEFYNDNILKDSSISKISEYSDKIDAIINKIENLNIFNHKFKLSIEADSKIYHAIEEKWNIENMIKTSNEYVVYFKDYLARIYTKKSSKMEQRQNKILLFITLFQFIALLSVWNDYLNLLSVEFLQKAKGILSLFGSESNLETFNIYLPIIFFIIILCMFFYIFKNKE
;
A
#
# COMPACT_ATOMS: atom_id res chain seq x y z
N MET A 1 -42.70 0.65 -6.10
CA MET A 1 -41.43 1.26 -6.59
C MET A 1 -40.29 0.47 -6.00
N ILE A 2 -39.17 0.36 -6.71
CA ILE A 2 -37.94 -0.22 -6.15
C ILE A 2 -36.99 0.92 -5.79
N ARG A 3 -36.43 0.87 -4.58
CA ARG A 3 -35.39 1.82 -4.16
C ARG A 3 -34.03 1.19 -4.41
N PHE A 4 -33.15 1.95 -5.05
CA PHE A 4 -31.75 1.60 -5.20
C PHE A 4 -30.92 2.50 -4.30
N LYS A 5 -30.00 1.90 -3.57
CA LYS A 5 -28.94 2.61 -2.89
C LYS A 5 -27.61 2.18 -3.48
N ILE A 6 -26.87 3.17 -3.94
CA ILE A 6 -25.60 2.99 -4.60
C ILE A 6 -24.52 3.39 -3.62
N THR A 7 -23.60 2.46 -3.35
CA THR A 7 -22.37 2.75 -2.62
C THR A 7 -21.19 2.57 -3.55
N ILE A 8 -20.32 3.56 -3.60
CA ILE A 8 -19.09 3.55 -4.40
C ILE A 8 -17.93 3.90 -3.51
N ILE A 9 -16.89 3.09 -3.56
CA ILE A 9 -15.67 3.31 -2.79
C ILE A 9 -14.56 3.58 -3.79
N GLN A 10 -14.08 4.82 -3.75
CA GLN A 10 -13.06 5.31 -4.65
C GLN A 10 -11.76 5.51 -3.85
N PRO A 11 -10.78 4.62 -4.00
CA PRO A 11 -9.49 4.80 -3.35
C PRO A 11 -8.70 5.95 -4.00
N ILE A 12 -7.88 6.62 -3.19
CA ILE A 12 -6.97 7.68 -3.67
C ILE A 12 -5.56 7.09 -3.71
N GLU A 13 -4.91 7.14 -4.87
CA GLU A 13 -3.52 6.72 -4.99
C GLU A 13 -2.61 7.79 -4.41
N ILE A 14 -1.68 7.35 -3.56
CA ILE A 14 -0.58 8.16 -3.06
C ILE A 14 0.64 7.88 -3.93
N ASN A 15 1.29 8.93 -4.42
CA ASN A 15 2.55 8.82 -5.12
C ASN A 15 3.58 8.10 -4.23
N ILE A 16 4.29 7.14 -4.82
CA ILE A 16 5.24 6.26 -4.10
C ILE A 16 6.25 7.08 -3.27
N GLN A 17 6.79 8.18 -3.80
CA GLN A 17 7.75 9.01 -3.05
C GLN A 17 7.12 9.68 -1.83
N THR A 18 5.86 10.08 -1.94
CA THR A 18 5.11 10.64 -0.80
C THR A 18 4.78 9.53 0.20
N LEU A 19 4.38 8.36 -0.27
CA LEU A 19 4.04 7.23 0.59
C LEU A 19 5.24 6.72 1.39
N ILE A 20 6.44 6.69 0.79
CA ILE A 20 7.68 6.34 1.50
C ILE A 20 7.92 7.33 2.64
N LYS A 21 7.79 8.64 2.38
CA LYS A 21 7.92 9.65 3.43
C LYS A 21 6.86 9.49 4.52
N PHE A 22 5.63 9.08 4.16
CA PHE A 22 4.57 8.77 5.12
C PHE A 22 4.96 7.61 6.05
N PHE A 23 5.57 6.57 5.50
CA PHE A 23 6.00 5.42 6.29
C PHE A 23 7.14 5.79 7.26
N ASP A 24 7.99 6.75 6.90
CA ASP A 24 9.08 7.25 7.74
C ASP A 24 8.59 8.20 8.86
N THR A 25 7.39 8.77 8.73
CA THR A 25 6.85 9.72 9.72
C THR A 25 6.21 9.04 10.92
N LYS A 26 6.55 9.53 12.13
CA LYS A 26 5.87 9.11 13.37
C LYS A 26 4.46 9.69 13.43
N ILE A 27 3.49 8.83 13.69
CA ILE A 27 2.10 9.22 13.91
C ILE A 27 1.94 9.64 15.38
N ASN A 28 1.35 10.81 15.62
CA ASN A 28 0.71 11.10 16.90
C ASN A 28 -0.81 10.98 16.75
N ILE A 29 -1.38 9.89 17.26
CA ILE A 29 -2.82 9.61 17.17
C ILE A 29 -3.66 10.70 17.84
N GLU A 30 -3.10 11.39 18.86
CA GLU A 30 -3.81 12.49 19.53
C GLU A 30 -4.15 13.64 18.57
N ASN A 31 -3.35 13.85 17.52
CA ASN A 31 -3.61 14.86 16.50
C ASN A 31 -4.90 14.57 15.72
N PHE A 32 -5.41 13.33 15.79
CA PHE A 32 -6.61 12.90 15.08
C PHE A 32 -7.90 13.04 15.90
N LYS A 33 -7.83 13.32 17.21
CA LYS A 33 -9.01 13.50 18.06
C LYS A 33 -9.99 14.55 17.54
N LYS A 34 -9.49 15.59 16.86
CA LYS A 34 -10.31 16.64 16.24
C LYS A 34 -11.27 16.14 15.15
N TYR A 35 -11.04 14.94 14.62
CA TYR A 35 -11.88 14.32 13.58
C TYR A 35 -12.95 13.38 14.15
N GLU A 36 -12.99 13.13 15.46
CA GLU A 36 -13.93 12.20 16.09
C GLU A 36 -15.40 12.64 15.93
N ASN A 37 -15.65 13.94 15.83
CA ASN A 37 -17.00 14.51 15.74
C ASN A 37 -17.53 14.61 14.30
N ILE A 38 -16.73 14.25 13.29
CA ILE A 38 -17.17 14.30 11.89
C ILE A 38 -18.10 13.12 11.62
N LYS A 39 -19.24 13.40 10.98
CA LYS A 39 -20.26 12.38 10.70
C LYS A 39 -19.70 11.27 9.82
N ALA A 40 -19.75 10.04 10.33
CA ALA A 40 -19.36 8.85 9.60
C ALA A 40 -20.54 8.22 8.82
N PRO A 41 -20.25 7.37 7.82
CA PRO A 41 -21.26 6.48 7.26
C PRO A 41 -21.86 5.57 8.34
N TYR A 42 -23.16 5.29 8.26
CA TYR A 42 -23.85 4.53 9.31
C TYR A 42 -23.29 3.11 9.45
N TRP A 43 -22.99 2.43 8.34
CA TRP A 43 -22.39 1.09 8.35
C TRP A 43 -21.04 1.05 9.06
N LYS A 44 -20.25 2.13 9.00
CA LYS A 44 -18.96 2.24 9.70
C LYS A 44 -19.20 2.36 11.20
N GLN A 45 -20.12 3.23 11.62
CA GLN A 45 -20.48 3.42 13.03
C GLN A 45 -20.94 2.10 13.65
N THR A 46 -21.82 1.38 12.97
CA THR A 46 -22.29 0.06 13.42
C THR A 46 -21.14 -0.94 13.57
N MET A 47 -20.21 -0.99 12.61
CA MET A 47 -19.07 -1.89 12.67
C MET A 47 -18.07 -1.53 13.79
N ASP A 48 -17.94 -0.25 14.11
CA ASP A 48 -17.10 0.21 15.22
C ASP A 48 -17.74 -0.09 16.57
N GLU A 49 -19.03 0.17 16.73
CA GLU A 49 -19.77 -0.10 17.97
C GLU A 49 -19.84 -1.59 18.31
N LEU A 50 -20.05 -2.45 17.30
CA LEU A 50 -20.20 -3.89 17.53
C LEU A 50 -18.88 -4.65 17.61
N PHE A 51 -17.89 -4.26 16.81
CA PHE A 51 -16.68 -5.08 16.59
C PHE A 51 -15.37 -4.29 16.67
N ASN A 52 -15.41 -2.96 16.81
CA ASN A 52 -14.21 -2.10 16.82
C ASN A 52 -13.29 -2.32 15.60
N LEU A 53 -13.88 -2.55 14.42
CA LEU A 53 -13.14 -2.94 13.21
C LEU A 53 -12.53 -1.77 12.45
N TYR A 54 -13.28 -0.67 12.31
CA TYR A 54 -12.92 0.49 11.50
C TYR A 54 -12.59 1.73 12.32
N SER A 55 -12.27 1.55 13.61
CA SER A 55 -11.82 2.63 14.50
C SER A 55 -10.55 3.31 14.02
N SER A 56 -9.77 2.60 13.19
CA SER A 56 -8.59 3.18 12.55
C SER A 56 -8.90 4.15 11.41
N PHE A 57 -10.11 4.09 10.86
CA PHE A 57 -10.54 4.98 9.79
C PHE A 57 -11.10 6.24 10.43
N ILE A 58 -10.39 7.35 10.26
CA ILE A 58 -10.88 8.67 10.64
C ILE A 58 -11.62 9.30 9.46
N ILE A 59 -12.69 10.04 9.74
CA ILE A 59 -13.41 10.81 8.74
C ILE A 59 -12.79 12.19 8.68
N LEU A 60 -12.21 12.56 7.55
CA LEU A 60 -11.57 13.87 7.36
C LEU A 60 -12.56 14.93 6.90
N ASP A 61 -13.53 14.51 6.09
CA ASP A 61 -14.56 15.38 5.53
C ASP A 61 -15.85 14.59 5.28
N SER A 62 -16.99 15.24 5.50
CA SER A 62 -18.32 14.69 5.21
C SER A 62 -19.15 15.80 4.56
N ARG A 63 -19.59 15.54 3.33
CA ARG A 63 -20.33 16.52 2.52
C ARG A 63 -21.67 15.97 2.07
N LEU A 64 -22.63 16.89 1.95
CA LEU A 64 -23.92 16.67 1.31
C LEU A 64 -23.98 17.54 0.07
N ILE A 65 -24.23 16.93 -1.08
CA ILE A 65 -24.44 17.64 -2.33
C ILE A 65 -25.94 17.59 -2.65
N ASN A 66 -26.50 18.77 -2.89
CA ASN A 66 -27.90 18.94 -3.22
C ASN A 66 -28.27 18.08 -4.44
N SER A 67 -29.24 17.19 -4.25
CA SER A 67 -29.73 16.27 -5.27
C SER A 67 -30.27 16.99 -6.51
N GLU A 68 -30.90 18.15 -6.38
CA GLU A 68 -31.45 18.93 -7.51
C GLU A 68 -30.34 19.48 -8.42
N VAL A 69 -29.23 19.94 -7.85
CA VAL A 69 -28.09 20.44 -8.65
C VAL A 69 -27.45 19.30 -9.43
N LEU A 70 -27.27 18.14 -8.79
CA LEU A 70 -26.80 16.94 -9.45
C LEU A 70 -27.77 16.49 -10.55
N LYS A 71 -29.08 16.53 -10.27
CA LYS A 71 -30.14 16.15 -11.20
C LYS A 71 -30.11 16.99 -12.48
N GLU A 72 -29.98 18.31 -12.36
CA GLU A 72 -29.88 19.20 -13.52
C GLU A 72 -28.69 18.86 -14.42
N GLU A 73 -27.52 18.52 -13.84
CA GLU A 73 -26.36 18.12 -14.63
C GLU A 73 -26.52 16.75 -15.29
N LEU A 74 -27.20 15.81 -14.61
CA LEU A 74 -27.48 14.47 -15.12
C LEU A 74 -28.51 14.43 -16.25
N LYS A 75 -29.27 15.51 -16.51
CA LYS A 75 -30.17 15.62 -17.68
C LYS A 75 -29.44 15.59 -19.03
N ASN A 76 -28.12 15.65 -19.04
CA ASN A 76 -27.32 15.48 -20.25
C ASN A 76 -27.54 14.10 -20.89
N ASN A 77 -27.53 14.05 -22.23
CA ASN A 77 -27.67 12.83 -23.03
C ASN A 77 -26.62 11.75 -22.71
N HIS A 78 -25.47 12.12 -22.15
CA HIS A 78 -24.45 11.16 -21.69
C HIS A 78 -24.97 10.17 -20.63
N PHE A 79 -26.09 10.48 -19.96
CA PHE A 79 -26.69 9.66 -18.92
C PHE A 79 -28.06 9.08 -19.31
N ASN A 80 -28.32 8.97 -20.62
CA ASN A 80 -29.50 8.29 -21.13
C ASN A 80 -29.28 6.77 -21.14
N ILE A 81 -30.16 6.07 -20.43
CA ILE A 81 -30.21 4.61 -20.38
C ILE A 81 -30.99 4.13 -21.60
N ASN A 82 -30.38 3.23 -22.37
CA ASN A 82 -30.93 2.69 -23.62
C ASN A 82 -31.39 3.76 -24.64
N ASP A 83 -30.84 4.97 -24.55
CA ASP A 83 -31.27 6.18 -25.29
C ASP A 83 -32.75 6.57 -25.07
N LYS A 84 -33.40 6.06 -24.01
CA LYS A 84 -34.84 6.22 -23.76
C LYS A 84 -35.15 6.94 -22.46
N PHE A 85 -34.43 6.60 -21.39
CA PHE A 85 -34.71 7.14 -20.05
C PHE A 85 -33.50 7.89 -19.55
N ASN A 86 -33.68 9.10 -19.01
CA ASN A 86 -32.57 9.81 -18.40
C ASN A 86 -32.43 9.37 -16.93
N ILE A 87 -31.21 9.11 -16.47
CA ILE A 87 -30.99 8.64 -15.08
C ILE A 87 -31.45 9.66 -14.02
N SER A 88 -31.45 10.96 -14.36
CA SER A 88 -31.86 12.04 -13.45
C SER A 88 -33.34 11.93 -13.06
N ASP A 89 -34.18 11.34 -13.90
CA ASP A 89 -35.61 11.13 -13.63
C ASP A 89 -35.83 10.14 -12.46
N PHE A 90 -34.85 9.27 -12.21
CA PHE A 90 -34.90 8.27 -11.15
C PHE A 90 -34.11 8.68 -9.90
N LEU A 91 -33.43 9.83 -9.91
CA LEU A 91 -32.65 10.28 -8.76
C LEU A 91 -33.59 10.50 -7.57
N ASP A 92 -33.26 9.90 -6.43
CA ASP A 92 -33.99 10.16 -5.20
C ASP A 92 -33.78 11.62 -4.77
N SER A 93 -34.76 12.17 -4.06
CA SER A 93 -34.67 13.46 -3.40
C SER A 93 -33.55 13.52 -2.34
N SER A 94 -33.03 12.38 -1.91
CA SER A 94 -31.92 12.31 -0.96
C SER A 94 -30.61 12.84 -1.56
N ASP A 95 -29.99 13.76 -0.84
CA ASP A 95 -28.71 14.35 -1.20
C ASP A 95 -27.62 13.28 -1.36
N LEU A 96 -26.71 13.51 -2.32
CA LEU A 96 -25.50 12.72 -2.46
C LEU A 96 -24.63 12.92 -1.21
N LYS A 97 -24.38 11.84 -0.48
CA LYS A 97 -23.47 11.87 0.67
C LYS A 97 -22.08 11.47 0.23
N THR A 98 -21.08 12.17 0.75
CA THR A 98 -19.68 11.87 0.44
C THR A 98 -18.84 11.93 1.71
N TYR A 99 -17.97 10.93 1.87
CA TYR A 99 -17.10 10.79 3.04
C TYR A 99 -15.66 10.59 2.58
N LEU A 100 -14.75 11.45 3.03
CA LEU A 100 -13.31 11.24 2.89
C LEU A 100 -12.80 10.55 4.14
N MET A 101 -12.27 9.35 3.98
CA MET A 101 -11.76 8.50 5.05
C MET A 101 -10.26 8.32 4.94
N PHE A 102 -9.59 8.18 6.08
CA PHE A 102 -8.16 7.89 6.15
C PHE A 102 -7.89 6.77 7.17
N ASP A 103 -7.25 5.68 6.74
CA ASP A 103 -6.76 4.63 7.63
C ASP A 103 -5.34 4.97 8.09
N TYR A 104 -5.19 5.37 9.36
CA TYR A 104 -3.86 5.70 9.88
C TYR A 104 -2.96 4.48 10.06
N ARG A 105 -3.50 3.25 10.09
CA ARG A 105 -2.65 2.04 10.20
C ARG A 105 -1.92 1.77 8.90
N LEU A 106 -2.60 1.92 7.77
CA LEU A 106 -2.08 1.60 6.44
C LEU A 106 -1.71 2.84 5.61
N PHE A 107 -1.99 4.05 6.12
CA PHE A 107 -1.76 5.31 5.43
C PHE A 107 -2.47 5.39 4.08
N GLN A 108 -3.74 5.01 4.04
CA GLN A 108 -4.53 4.97 2.81
C GLN A 108 -5.76 5.88 2.94
N PHE A 109 -6.04 6.63 1.87
CA PHE A 109 -7.25 7.44 1.76
C PHE A 109 -8.29 6.76 0.86
N CYS A 110 -9.56 6.88 1.20
CA CYS A 110 -10.65 6.48 0.32
C CYS A 110 -11.82 7.45 0.43
N ILE A 111 -12.56 7.58 -0.66
CA ILE A 111 -13.79 8.35 -0.74
C ILE A 111 -14.94 7.37 -0.83
N VAL A 112 -15.97 7.56 -0.02
CA VAL A 112 -17.22 6.79 -0.08
C VAL A 112 -18.34 7.70 -0.54
N TYR A 113 -19.01 7.32 -1.62
CA TYR A 113 -20.20 7.98 -2.13
C TYR A 113 -21.43 7.14 -1.83
N GLU A 114 -22.50 7.77 -1.35
CA GLU A 114 -23.80 7.14 -1.16
C GLU A 114 -24.87 7.95 -1.90
N LEU A 115 -25.60 7.29 -2.82
CA LEU A 115 -26.64 7.92 -3.62
C LEU A 115 -27.88 7.02 -3.74
N GLY A 116 -29.07 7.63 -3.68
CA GLY A 116 -30.35 6.94 -3.84
C GLY A 116 -30.97 7.12 -5.23
N PHE A 117 -31.62 6.08 -5.73
CA PHE A 117 -32.54 6.15 -6.88
C PHE A 117 -33.87 5.48 -6.55
N VAL A 118 -34.96 5.94 -7.16
CA VAL A 118 -36.29 5.36 -7.03
C VAL A 118 -36.83 5.05 -8.41
N LEU A 119 -37.01 3.75 -8.69
CA LEU A 119 -37.52 3.27 -9.98
C LEU A 119 -39.01 2.88 -9.85
N PRO A 120 -39.89 3.46 -10.68
CA PRO A 120 -41.26 2.99 -10.83
C PRO A 120 -41.31 1.54 -11.35
N LEU A 121 -42.26 0.73 -10.85
CA LEU A 121 -42.31 -0.70 -11.18
C LEU A 121 -42.51 -0.96 -12.68
N ASN A 122 -43.32 -0.13 -13.30
CA ASN A 122 -43.61 -0.09 -14.72
C ASN A 122 -42.39 0.15 -15.62
N ASN A 123 -41.31 0.73 -15.09
CA ASN A 123 -40.12 1.06 -15.90
C ASN A 123 -38.96 0.07 -15.67
N ILE A 124 -39.03 -0.82 -14.67
CA ILE A 124 -37.89 -1.68 -14.30
C ILE A 124 -37.43 -2.53 -15.48
N GLU A 125 -38.36 -3.18 -16.18
CA GLU A 125 -38.02 -4.08 -17.28
C GLU A 125 -37.29 -3.34 -18.40
N ASP A 126 -37.77 -2.15 -18.77
CA ASP A 126 -37.16 -1.37 -19.85
C ASP A 126 -35.82 -0.73 -19.45
N VAL A 127 -35.68 -0.30 -18.19
CA VAL A 127 -34.45 0.29 -17.65
C VAL A 127 -33.37 -0.76 -17.40
N THR A 128 -33.75 -1.98 -17.03
CA THR A 128 -32.82 -3.09 -16.77
C THR A 128 -32.51 -3.92 -18.02
N ARG A 129 -33.22 -3.69 -19.12
CA ARG A 129 -32.94 -4.34 -20.40
C ARG A 129 -31.55 -3.92 -20.90
N ASN A 130 -30.70 -4.89 -21.21
CA ASN A 130 -29.47 -4.60 -21.94
C ASN A 130 -29.78 -4.56 -23.45
N GLU A 131 -29.58 -3.41 -24.08
CA GLU A 131 -29.60 -3.25 -25.53
C GLU A 131 -28.16 -3.14 -26.04
N LYS A 132 -27.83 -3.90 -27.09
CA LYS A 132 -26.47 -3.96 -27.63
C LYS A 132 -26.01 -2.55 -28.04
N ASP A 133 -24.77 -2.23 -27.70
CA ASP A 133 -24.10 -0.95 -27.99
C ASP A 133 -24.76 0.28 -27.33
N LYS A 134 -25.63 0.06 -26.34
CA LYS A 134 -26.26 1.12 -25.55
C LYS A 134 -25.79 1.12 -24.10
N LEU A 135 -25.97 2.26 -23.44
CA LEU A 135 -25.64 2.43 -22.04
C LEU A 135 -26.73 1.82 -21.15
N ASP A 136 -26.39 0.77 -20.41
CA ASP A 136 -27.28 0.19 -19.40
C ASP A 136 -27.27 0.99 -18.10
N PHE A 137 -28.23 0.70 -17.22
CA PHE A 137 -28.42 1.41 -15.95
C PHE A 137 -27.20 1.37 -15.02
N TYR A 138 -26.50 0.24 -14.90
CA TYR A 138 -25.35 0.11 -13.99
C TYR A 138 -24.12 0.84 -14.53
N ASN A 139 -23.84 0.70 -15.83
CA ASN A 139 -22.78 1.47 -16.47
C ASN A 139 -23.09 2.97 -16.48
N CYS A 140 -24.37 3.37 -16.56
CA CYS A 140 -24.79 4.77 -16.43
C CYS A 140 -24.50 5.33 -15.04
N ILE A 141 -24.93 4.65 -13.97
CA ILE A 141 -24.61 5.01 -12.57
C ILE A 141 -23.09 5.15 -12.41
N ARG A 142 -22.34 4.20 -12.96
CA ARG A 142 -20.90 4.20 -12.86
C ARG A 142 -20.25 5.43 -13.49
N ASN A 143 -20.69 5.83 -14.67
CA ASN A 143 -20.14 6.98 -15.38
C ASN A 143 -20.37 8.31 -14.65
N ILE A 144 -21.27 8.37 -13.66
CA ILE A 144 -21.45 9.56 -12.81
C ILE A 144 -20.20 9.80 -11.95
N PHE A 145 -19.59 8.74 -11.43
CA PHE A 145 -18.54 8.85 -10.40
C PHE A 145 -17.15 8.44 -10.88
N VAL A 146 -17.10 7.56 -11.87
CA VAL A 146 -15.89 6.86 -12.26
C VAL A 146 -15.54 7.19 -13.70
N LYS A 147 -14.26 7.49 -13.88
CA LYS A 147 -13.64 7.73 -15.18
C LYS A 147 -12.89 6.46 -15.61
N GLU A 148 -13.27 5.90 -16.75
CA GLU A 148 -12.57 4.73 -17.30
C GLU A 148 -11.25 5.08 -17.98
N THR A 149 -11.24 6.19 -18.71
CA THR A 149 -10.11 6.66 -19.51
C THR A 149 -10.01 8.17 -19.38
N ASP A 150 -8.85 8.77 -19.66
CA ASP A 150 -8.64 10.21 -19.53
C ASP A 150 -9.58 11.09 -20.38
N ASN A 151 -10.26 10.50 -21.36
CA ASN A 151 -11.22 11.19 -22.23
C ASN A 151 -12.69 10.95 -21.81
N SER A 152 -12.96 10.08 -20.84
CA SER A 152 -14.33 9.80 -20.38
C SER A 152 -14.92 11.03 -19.69
N TYR A 153 -16.18 11.34 -20.00
CA TYR A 153 -16.92 12.44 -19.39
C TYR A 153 -17.17 12.16 -17.90
N LEU A 154 -16.99 13.18 -17.07
CA LEU A 154 -17.33 13.17 -15.65
C LEU A 154 -18.13 14.45 -15.36
N PRO A 155 -19.27 14.38 -14.65
CA PRO A 155 -19.99 15.58 -14.22
C PRO A 155 -19.06 16.55 -13.51
N SER A 156 -19.14 17.82 -13.88
CA SER A 156 -18.37 18.92 -13.29
C SER A 156 -18.58 19.02 -11.78
N ILE A 157 -19.78 18.75 -11.27
CA ILE A 157 -20.04 18.72 -9.83
C ILE A 157 -19.22 17.63 -9.11
N ILE A 158 -19.12 16.44 -9.72
CA ILE A 158 -18.36 15.32 -9.18
C ILE A 158 -16.86 15.57 -9.33
N LEU A 159 -16.42 16.13 -10.46
CA LEU A 159 -15.02 16.51 -10.67
C LEU A 159 -14.57 17.56 -9.63
N ASN A 160 -15.37 18.60 -9.41
CA ASN A 160 -15.09 19.64 -8.43
C ASN A 160 -15.08 19.08 -6.99
N LEU A 161 -16.01 18.18 -6.68
CA LEU A 161 -16.02 17.46 -5.40
C LEU A 161 -14.73 16.65 -5.21
N GLN A 162 -14.35 15.83 -6.19
CA GLN A 162 -13.12 15.03 -6.16
C GLN A 162 -11.88 15.90 -5.94
N ASN A 163 -11.76 17.00 -6.67
CA ASN A 163 -10.66 17.95 -6.53
C ASN A 163 -10.60 18.57 -5.13
N ASN A 164 -11.75 18.95 -4.58
CA ASN A 164 -11.83 19.50 -3.23
C ASN A 164 -11.44 18.47 -2.15
N LEU A 165 -11.89 17.23 -2.27
CA LEU A 165 -11.54 16.16 -1.31
C LEU A 165 -10.05 15.79 -1.40
N ILE A 166 -9.47 15.76 -2.60
CA ILE A 166 -8.02 15.60 -2.79
C ILE A 166 -7.27 16.76 -2.12
N MET A 167 -7.76 17.99 -2.25
CA MET A 167 -7.14 19.15 -1.60
C MET A 167 -7.22 19.06 -0.07
N GLU A 168 -8.33 18.61 0.50
CA GLU A 168 -8.44 18.36 1.94
C GLU A 168 -7.51 17.25 2.41
N ALA A 169 -7.37 16.16 1.65
CA ALA A 169 -6.38 15.13 1.92
C ALA A 169 -4.96 15.72 1.91
N LYS A 170 -4.59 16.54 0.90
CA LYS A 170 -3.28 17.21 0.85
C LYS A 170 -3.03 18.13 2.04
N LYS A 171 -4.03 18.90 2.48
CA LYS A 171 -3.93 19.74 3.68
C LYS A 171 -3.72 18.88 4.93
N PHE A 172 -4.45 17.79 5.06
CA PHE A 172 -4.29 16.84 6.14
C PHE A 172 -2.87 16.27 6.18
N ILE A 173 -2.33 15.88 5.03
CA ILE A 173 -0.94 15.44 4.88
C ILE A 173 0.04 16.52 5.37
N ALA A 174 -0.08 17.73 4.84
CA ALA A 174 0.85 18.82 5.14
C ALA A 174 0.87 19.19 6.63
N VAL A 175 -0.30 19.23 7.27
CA VAL A 175 -0.45 19.63 8.68
C VAL A 175 0.01 18.53 9.64
N ASN A 176 -0.36 17.28 9.40
CA ASN A 176 -0.13 16.20 10.38
C ASN A 176 1.18 15.45 10.17
N PHE A 177 1.78 15.53 8.97
CA PHE A 177 3.00 14.81 8.62
C PHE A 177 4.16 15.74 8.23
N ASN A 178 3.96 17.06 8.21
CA ASN A 178 4.96 18.06 7.79
C ASN A 178 5.50 17.85 6.37
N LEU A 179 4.70 17.27 5.48
CA LEU A 179 5.05 16.99 4.09
C LEU A 179 4.40 18.03 3.18
N LYS A 180 5.09 19.14 2.94
CA LYS A 180 4.58 20.30 2.18
C LYS A 180 4.63 20.12 0.66
N ASP A 181 5.50 19.25 0.16
CA ASP A 181 5.81 19.16 -1.27
C ASP A 181 5.27 17.89 -1.92
N SER A 182 4.11 18.02 -2.57
CA SER A 182 3.95 17.67 -3.99
C SER A 182 2.52 17.92 -4.43
N MET A 183 2.35 18.84 -5.40
CA MET A 183 1.06 19.08 -6.06
C MET A 183 0.51 17.81 -6.72
N ASP A 184 1.36 16.83 -7.05
CA ASP A 184 0.98 15.53 -7.65
C ASP A 184 1.02 14.35 -6.66
N SER A 185 1.03 14.61 -5.35
CA SER A 185 1.08 13.57 -4.30
C SER A 185 -0.09 12.59 -4.36
N LEU A 186 -1.28 13.07 -4.70
CA LEU A 186 -2.53 12.34 -4.59
C LEU A 186 -3.31 12.44 -5.90
N LYS A 187 -3.78 11.30 -6.39
CA LYS A 187 -4.68 11.26 -7.56
C LYS A 187 -5.73 10.16 -7.42
N ILE A 188 -6.87 10.38 -8.04
CA ILE A 188 -7.89 9.36 -8.23
C ILE A 188 -7.58 8.68 -9.56
N LEU A 189 -7.35 7.37 -9.53
CA LEU A 189 -7.05 6.61 -10.74
C LEU A 189 -8.29 6.37 -11.59
N ASN A 190 -8.08 6.37 -12.90
CA ASN A 190 -9.05 5.81 -13.83
C ASN A 190 -9.28 4.33 -13.47
N ASN A 191 -10.53 3.93 -13.37
CA ASN A 191 -10.88 2.55 -13.09
C ASN A 191 -12.16 2.15 -13.84
N SER A 192 -12.40 0.86 -13.96
CA SER A 192 -13.55 0.31 -14.68
C SER A 192 -14.84 0.29 -13.84
N GLY A 193 -14.78 0.81 -12.60
CA GLY A 193 -15.83 0.93 -11.60
C GLY A 193 -16.00 -0.33 -10.76
N ASN A 194 -15.98 -0.18 -9.43
CA ASN A 194 -16.46 -1.18 -8.48
C ASN A 194 -17.67 -0.58 -7.76
N ILE A 195 -18.87 -1.03 -8.11
CA ILE A 195 -20.12 -0.41 -7.62
C ILE A 195 -20.98 -1.44 -6.93
N THR A 196 -21.52 -1.04 -5.78
CA THR A 196 -22.49 -1.83 -5.04
C THR A 196 -23.87 -1.22 -5.22
N ASN A 197 -24.74 -1.99 -5.87
CA ASN A 197 -26.14 -1.66 -6.11
C ASN A 197 -27.01 -2.45 -5.13
N VAL A 198 -27.57 -1.76 -4.14
CA VAL A 198 -28.50 -2.35 -3.19
C VAL A 198 -29.92 -2.04 -3.65
N ALA A 199 -30.65 -3.05 -4.13
CA ALA A 199 -32.02 -2.95 -4.55
C ALA A 199 -32.96 -3.42 -3.42
N ILE A 200 -33.85 -2.54 -2.97
CA ILE A 200 -34.81 -2.80 -1.90
C ILE A 200 -36.17 -3.09 -2.54
N LEU A 201 -36.59 -4.35 -2.44
CA LEU A 201 -37.81 -4.91 -3.02
C LEU A 201 -38.83 -5.18 -1.91
N GLU A 202 -39.49 -4.11 -1.45
CA GLU A 202 -40.51 -4.15 -0.40
C GLU A 202 -41.92 -4.38 -0.97
N ASN A 203 -42.75 -5.14 -0.23
CA ASN A 203 -44.19 -5.32 -0.49
C ASN A 203 -44.57 -5.89 -1.87
N LEU A 204 -43.73 -6.75 -2.45
CA LEU A 204 -43.99 -7.42 -3.73
C LEU A 204 -44.58 -8.82 -3.55
N ASN A 205 -45.41 -9.25 -4.50
CA ASN A 205 -45.86 -10.64 -4.56
C ASN A 205 -44.75 -11.57 -5.11
N ASP A 206 -44.94 -12.89 -5.00
CA ASP A 206 -43.91 -13.90 -5.30
C ASP A 206 -43.43 -13.81 -6.75
N LYS A 207 -44.36 -13.63 -7.68
CA LYS A 207 -44.07 -13.52 -9.12
C LYS A 207 -43.32 -12.23 -9.43
N GLU A 208 -43.70 -11.11 -8.82
CA GLU A 208 -43.04 -9.82 -9.00
C GLU A 208 -41.63 -9.82 -8.41
N PHE A 209 -41.47 -10.37 -7.20
CA PHE A 209 -40.17 -10.47 -6.56
C PHE A 209 -39.20 -11.28 -7.41
N GLU A 210 -39.62 -12.47 -7.88
CA GLU A 210 -38.80 -13.31 -8.76
C GLU A 210 -38.48 -12.60 -10.08
N LYS A 211 -39.50 -12.00 -10.71
CA LYS A 211 -39.36 -11.28 -11.98
C LYS A 211 -38.34 -10.15 -11.89
N TYR A 212 -38.50 -9.22 -10.93
CA TYR A 212 -37.61 -8.08 -10.81
C TYR A 212 -36.22 -8.48 -10.30
N SER A 213 -36.13 -9.49 -9.43
CA SER A 213 -34.83 -10.05 -9.04
C SER A 213 -34.06 -10.57 -10.25
N ASN A 214 -34.72 -11.36 -11.10
CA ASN A 214 -34.10 -11.88 -12.33
C ASN A 214 -33.68 -10.75 -13.29
N CYS A 215 -34.47 -9.70 -13.42
CA CYS A 215 -34.10 -8.53 -14.23
C CYS A 215 -32.80 -7.89 -13.72
N LEU A 216 -32.64 -7.70 -12.41
CA LEU A 216 -31.46 -7.09 -11.82
C LEU A 216 -30.22 -7.99 -11.84
N LEU A 217 -30.41 -9.29 -11.63
CA LEU A 217 -29.33 -10.27 -11.79
C LEU A 217 -28.83 -10.31 -13.23
N ASN A 218 -29.74 -10.32 -14.20
CA ASN A 218 -29.40 -10.26 -15.61
C ASN A 218 -28.68 -8.96 -15.96
N LEU A 219 -29.16 -7.81 -15.48
CA LEU A 219 -28.49 -6.52 -15.67
C LEU A 219 -27.04 -6.54 -15.15
N ASN A 220 -26.80 -7.09 -13.95
CA ASN A 220 -25.45 -7.20 -13.41
C ASN A 220 -24.54 -8.04 -14.33
N SER A 221 -25.01 -9.22 -14.73
CA SER A 221 -24.26 -10.14 -15.61
C SER A 221 -23.93 -9.51 -16.96
N LEU A 222 -24.89 -8.80 -17.52
CA LEU A 222 -24.79 -8.22 -18.85
C LEU A 222 -24.03 -6.89 -18.87
N ALA A 223 -23.99 -6.15 -17.76
CA ALA A 223 -23.17 -4.93 -17.61
C ALA A 223 -21.67 -5.26 -17.46
N GLU A 224 -21.34 -6.49 -17.06
CA GLU A 224 -19.96 -6.96 -16.92
C GLU A 224 -19.29 -7.18 -18.28
N ARG A 225 -18.02 -6.77 -18.41
CA ARG A 225 -17.24 -6.97 -19.64
C ARG A 225 -16.77 -8.41 -19.77
N ASN A 226 -16.27 -8.94 -18.65
CA ASN A 226 -15.76 -10.29 -18.57
C ASN A 226 -16.85 -11.18 -17.97
N GLN A 227 -17.73 -11.69 -18.85
CA GLN A 227 -18.81 -12.57 -18.44
C GLN A 227 -18.24 -13.90 -17.93
N THR A 228 -18.14 -14.02 -16.62
CA THR A 228 -17.81 -15.28 -15.93
C THR A 228 -19.09 -15.93 -15.42
N TYR A 229 -19.18 -17.25 -15.50
CA TYR A 229 -20.29 -17.95 -14.87
C TYR A 229 -20.23 -17.73 -13.35
N SER A 230 -21.27 -17.12 -12.79
CA SER A 230 -21.38 -16.89 -11.36
C SER A 230 -22.82 -17.08 -10.94
N SER A 231 -23.02 -17.60 -9.74
CA SER A 231 -24.34 -17.87 -9.21
C SER A 231 -24.68 -16.86 -8.12
N PRO A 232 -25.95 -16.41 -8.04
CA PRO A 232 -26.41 -15.60 -6.91
C PRO A 232 -26.38 -16.44 -5.63
N ILE A 233 -25.85 -15.85 -4.56
CA ILE A 233 -25.81 -16.41 -3.23
C ILE A 233 -27.12 -16.06 -2.52
N LYS A 234 -27.86 -17.08 -2.09
CA LYS A 234 -29.06 -16.91 -1.26
C LYS A 234 -28.67 -16.86 0.21
N ILE A 235 -29.13 -15.83 0.91
CA ILE A 235 -28.81 -15.59 2.31
C ILE A 235 -30.12 -15.55 3.08
N LYS A 236 -30.28 -16.49 4.00
CA LYS A 236 -31.45 -16.53 4.87
C LYS A 236 -31.44 -15.34 5.80
N THR A 237 -32.57 -14.65 5.86
CA THR A 237 -32.80 -13.54 6.79
C THR A 237 -33.93 -13.85 7.74
N VAL A 238 -33.78 -13.40 8.98
CA VAL A 238 -34.77 -13.60 10.03
C VAL A 238 -35.92 -12.64 9.74
N ASN A 239 -37.15 -13.16 9.70
CA ASN A 239 -38.37 -12.39 9.44
C ASN A 239 -38.56 -11.83 8.02
N SER A 240 -37.92 -12.43 7.00
CA SER A 240 -38.20 -12.13 5.59
C SER A 240 -38.99 -13.26 4.93
N LYS A 241 -39.86 -12.90 3.96
CA LYS A 241 -40.62 -13.87 3.16
C LYS A 241 -39.72 -14.54 2.12
N TYR A 242 -38.75 -13.80 1.59
CA TYR A 242 -37.77 -14.27 0.63
C TYR A 242 -36.35 -14.19 1.20
N ASP A 243 -35.45 -15.01 0.69
CA ASP A 243 -34.03 -14.90 0.99
C ASP A 243 -33.45 -13.64 0.32
N ASN A 244 -32.55 -12.95 1.01
CA ASN A 244 -31.76 -11.90 0.39
C ASN A 244 -30.82 -12.52 -0.66
N LEU A 245 -30.63 -11.84 -1.79
CA LEU A 245 -29.78 -12.32 -2.88
C LEU A 245 -28.54 -11.43 -2.97
N TYR A 246 -27.38 -12.06 -3.00
CA TYR A 246 -26.12 -11.40 -3.26
C TYR A 246 -25.53 -11.92 -4.57
N PHE A 247 -25.17 -11.02 -5.47
CA PHE A 247 -24.61 -11.39 -6.77
C PHE A 247 -23.42 -10.53 -7.15
N PHE A 248 -22.35 -11.18 -7.60
CA PHE A 248 -21.08 -10.53 -7.89
C PHE A 248 -20.45 -11.06 -9.18
N ASN A 249 -20.37 -10.20 -10.21
CA ASN A 249 -19.74 -10.57 -11.48
C ASN A 249 -18.32 -10.07 -11.69
N GLY A 250 -17.84 -9.12 -10.90
CA GLY A 250 -16.46 -8.65 -10.96
C GLY A 250 -16.34 -7.16 -10.64
N ARG A 251 -17.03 -6.31 -11.41
CA ARG A 251 -17.12 -4.86 -11.22
C ARG A 251 -18.39 -4.44 -10.50
N PHE A 252 -19.49 -5.12 -10.78
CA PHE A 252 -20.79 -4.82 -10.20
C PHE A 252 -21.18 -5.84 -9.13
N HIS A 253 -21.64 -5.31 -8.00
CA HIS A 253 -22.26 -6.07 -6.92
C HIS A 253 -23.73 -5.70 -6.88
N THR A 254 -24.60 -6.70 -6.93
CA THR A 254 -26.05 -6.50 -6.80
C THR A 254 -26.52 -7.22 -5.56
N ILE A 255 -27.13 -6.45 -4.66
CA ILE A 255 -27.66 -6.94 -3.39
C ILE A 255 -29.16 -6.68 -3.43
N ILE A 256 -29.96 -7.73 -3.43
CA ILE A 256 -31.42 -7.64 -3.44
C ILE A 256 -31.90 -7.94 -2.03
N LEU A 257 -32.53 -6.94 -1.42
CA LEU A 257 -33.00 -6.97 -0.05
C LEU A 257 -34.52 -6.81 0.01
N GLN A 258 -35.15 -7.51 0.94
CA GLN A 258 -36.54 -7.23 1.29
C GLN A 258 -36.66 -6.15 2.36
N ASN A 259 -35.68 -6.06 3.28
CA ASN A 259 -35.67 -5.10 4.37
C ASN A 259 -34.48 -4.15 4.24
N GLN A 260 -34.74 -2.84 4.26
CA GLN A 260 -33.70 -1.83 4.21
C GLN A 260 -32.63 -1.97 5.31
N LYS A 261 -32.98 -2.49 6.50
CA LYS A 261 -32.04 -2.61 7.62
C LYS A 261 -30.87 -3.55 7.35
N ASP A 262 -31.07 -4.54 6.46
CA ASP A 262 -30.05 -5.54 6.16
C ASP A 262 -28.90 -4.99 5.29
N GLU A 263 -29.06 -3.80 4.72
CA GLU A 263 -28.04 -3.11 3.93
C GLU A 263 -26.71 -3.01 4.68
N TYR A 264 -26.76 -2.67 5.97
CA TYR A 264 -25.58 -2.45 6.80
C TYR A 264 -24.80 -3.72 7.12
N ARG A 265 -25.39 -4.90 6.88
CA ARG A 265 -24.71 -6.18 6.98
C ARG A 265 -23.72 -6.39 5.83
N TYR A 266 -24.06 -5.91 4.63
CA TYR A 266 -23.35 -6.27 3.40
C TYR A 266 -22.39 -5.19 2.90
N ILE A 267 -22.71 -3.90 3.09
CA ILE A 267 -21.82 -2.80 2.68
C ILE A 267 -20.40 -2.94 3.27
N PRO A 268 -20.22 -3.29 4.56
CA PRO A 268 -18.88 -3.48 5.13
C PRO A 268 -18.04 -4.56 4.43
N ILE A 269 -18.66 -5.64 3.97
CA ILE A 269 -17.98 -6.70 3.20
C ILE A 269 -17.44 -6.14 1.89
N GLN A 270 -18.25 -5.33 1.20
CA GLN A 270 -17.82 -4.68 -0.04
C GLN A 270 -16.69 -3.68 0.21
N PHE A 271 -16.83 -2.90 1.28
CA PHE A 271 -15.81 -1.96 1.70
C PHE A 271 -14.47 -2.62 1.97
N GLN A 272 -14.46 -3.66 2.79
CA GLN A 272 -13.26 -4.40 3.13
C GLN A 272 -12.57 -4.95 1.88
N MET A 273 -13.32 -5.62 1.00
CA MET A 273 -12.73 -6.27 -0.17
C MET A 273 -12.17 -5.27 -1.18
N GLN A 274 -12.89 -4.19 -1.45
CA GLN A 274 -12.43 -3.15 -2.37
C GLN A 274 -11.19 -2.43 -1.84
N TYR A 275 -11.19 -2.17 -0.54
CA TYR A 275 -10.06 -1.56 0.16
C TYR A 275 -8.80 -2.44 0.09
N LEU A 276 -8.92 -3.73 0.44
CA LEU A 276 -7.81 -4.68 0.39
C LEU A 276 -7.28 -4.86 -1.03
N TRP A 277 -8.19 -5.07 -2.00
CA TRP A 277 -7.80 -5.25 -3.40
C TRP A 277 -7.01 -4.06 -3.91
N PHE A 278 -7.46 -2.83 -3.66
CA PHE A 278 -6.72 -1.64 -4.07
C PHE A 278 -5.36 -1.51 -3.37
N TYR A 279 -5.34 -1.62 -2.03
CA TYR A 279 -4.12 -1.39 -1.26
C TYR A 279 -3.02 -2.39 -1.62
N LEU A 280 -3.37 -3.68 -1.75
CA LEU A 280 -2.42 -4.72 -2.17
C LEU A 280 -1.96 -4.52 -3.61
N SER A 281 -2.89 -4.32 -4.53
CA SER A 281 -2.56 -4.25 -5.97
C SER A 281 -1.82 -2.98 -6.38
N LYS A 282 -2.09 -1.84 -5.73
CA LYS A 282 -1.60 -0.53 -6.16
C LYS A 282 -0.66 0.17 -5.19
N GLN A 283 -0.69 -0.13 -3.90
CA GLN A 283 0.25 0.50 -2.96
C GLN A 283 1.42 -0.43 -2.64
N ILE A 284 1.14 -1.60 -2.08
CA ILE A 284 2.19 -2.53 -1.63
C ILE A 284 3.06 -2.99 -2.80
N ASN A 285 2.45 -3.49 -3.88
CA ASN A 285 3.21 -3.98 -5.03
C ASN A 285 4.11 -2.89 -5.66
N LEU A 286 3.58 -1.68 -5.85
CA LEU A 286 4.35 -0.59 -6.48
C LEU A 286 5.52 -0.11 -5.61
N ILE A 287 5.35 -0.07 -4.28
CA ILE A 287 6.46 0.29 -3.37
C ILE A 287 7.54 -0.78 -3.40
N LEU A 288 7.15 -2.06 -3.40
CA LEU A 288 8.09 -3.17 -3.44
C LEU A 288 8.90 -3.17 -4.74
N GLU A 289 8.23 -2.97 -5.88
CA GLU A 289 8.89 -2.78 -7.18
C GLU A 289 9.86 -1.58 -7.17
N PHE A 290 9.43 -0.45 -6.60
CA PHE A 290 10.26 0.75 -6.48
C PHE A 290 11.54 0.49 -5.67
N TYR A 291 11.45 -0.21 -4.53
CA TYR A 291 12.65 -0.53 -3.77
C TYR A 291 13.56 -1.48 -4.51
N ASN A 292 13.01 -2.50 -5.16
CA ASN A 292 13.77 -3.45 -5.97
C ASN A 292 14.55 -2.74 -7.08
N ASP A 293 13.90 -1.87 -7.85
CA ASP A 293 14.53 -1.12 -8.93
C ASP A 293 15.65 -0.18 -8.45
N ASN A 294 15.49 0.42 -7.26
CA ASN A 294 16.51 1.32 -6.71
C ASN A 294 17.74 0.58 -6.19
N ILE A 295 17.56 -0.61 -5.59
CA ILE A 295 18.69 -1.46 -5.17
C ILE A 295 19.49 -1.95 -6.38
N LEU A 296 18.81 -2.26 -7.49
CA LEU A 296 19.47 -2.62 -8.74
C LEU A 296 20.34 -1.48 -9.29
N LYS A 297 19.91 -0.22 -9.10
CA LYS A 297 20.65 0.97 -9.56
C LYS A 297 21.81 1.36 -8.64
N ASP A 298 21.59 1.39 -7.32
CA ASP A 298 22.62 1.72 -6.34
C ASP A 298 22.61 0.75 -5.17
N SER A 299 23.64 -0.08 -5.13
CA SER A 299 23.80 -1.13 -4.13
C SER A 299 24.77 -0.75 -3.02
N SER A 300 25.09 0.53 -2.80
CA SER A 300 25.97 0.95 -1.69
C SER A 300 25.50 0.40 -0.32
N ILE A 301 26.44 0.10 0.58
CA ILE A 301 26.15 -0.55 1.87
C ILE A 301 25.20 0.31 2.72
N SER A 302 25.40 1.63 2.72
CA SER A 302 24.53 2.58 3.43
C SER A 302 23.10 2.53 2.95
N LYS A 303 22.88 2.51 1.63
CA LYS A 303 21.53 2.40 1.04
C LYS A 303 20.89 1.05 1.29
N ILE A 304 21.65 -0.03 1.29
CA ILE A 304 21.13 -1.37 1.64
C ILE A 304 20.64 -1.40 3.09
N SER A 305 21.40 -0.81 4.02
CA SER A 305 20.97 -0.71 5.42
C SER A 305 19.69 0.12 5.55
N GLU A 306 19.64 1.28 4.88
CA GLU A 306 18.46 2.15 4.88
C GLU A 306 17.22 1.44 4.33
N TYR A 307 17.36 0.69 3.23
CA TYR A 307 16.24 -0.06 2.66
C TYR A 307 15.79 -1.22 3.53
N SER A 308 16.70 -1.85 4.29
CA SER A 308 16.34 -2.89 5.26
C SER A 308 15.37 -2.36 6.30
N ASP A 309 15.67 -1.20 6.90
CA ASP A 309 14.80 -0.57 7.91
C ASP A 309 13.43 -0.19 7.30
N LYS A 310 13.43 0.31 6.06
CA LYS A 310 12.20 0.67 5.34
C LYS A 310 11.33 -0.54 4.98
N ILE A 311 11.93 -1.69 4.71
CA ILE A 311 11.18 -2.94 4.45
C ILE A 311 10.53 -3.44 5.73
N ASP A 312 11.18 -3.32 6.89
CA ASP A 312 10.55 -3.69 8.17
C ASP A 312 9.30 -2.85 8.44
N ALA A 313 9.25 -1.58 8.01
CA ALA A 313 8.02 -0.79 8.03
C ALA A 313 6.93 -1.40 7.14
N ILE A 314 7.25 -1.85 5.92
CA ILE A 314 6.29 -2.52 5.02
C ILE A 314 5.80 -3.84 5.61
N ILE A 315 6.71 -4.66 6.17
CA ILE A 315 6.36 -5.91 6.87
C ILE A 315 5.29 -5.62 7.91
N ASN A 316 5.53 -4.62 8.76
CA ASN A 316 4.57 -4.23 9.78
C ASN A 316 3.22 -3.79 9.19
N LYS A 317 3.19 -3.12 8.03
CA LYS A 317 1.93 -2.76 7.37
C LYS A 317 1.19 -3.97 6.81
N ILE A 318 1.89 -4.92 6.19
CA ILE A 318 1.28 -6.15 5.68
C ILE A 318 0.76 -7.02 6.83
N GLU A 319 1.49 -7.09 7.95
CA GLU A 319 1.01 -7.83 9.12
C GLU A 319 -0.21 -7.16 9.77
N ASN A 320 -0.23 -5.83 9.85
CA ASN A 320 -1.43 -5.12 10.27
C ASN A 320 -2.62 -5.39 9.34
N LEU A 321 -2.38 -5.52 8.04
CA LEU A 321 -3.39 -5.89 7.06
C LEU A 321 -3.88 -7.33 7.26
N ASN A 322 -2.98 -8.28 7.54
CA ASN A 322 -3.33 -9.67 7.88
C ASN A 322 -4.24 -9.74 9.11
N ILE A 323 -3.83 -9.07 10.20
CA ILE A 323 -4.59 -9.00 11.45
C ILE A 323 -5.95 -8.37 11.20
N PHE A 324 -5.99 -7.26 10.46
CA PHE A 324 -7.23 -6.57 10.12
C PHE A 324 -8.18 -7.45 9.31
N ASN A 325 -7.68 -8.13 8.28
CA ASN A 325 -8.49 -9.04 7.48
C ASN A 325 -8.98 -10.26 8.27
N HIS A 326 -8.15 -10.82 9.15
CA HIS A 326 -8.54 -11.93 10.00
C HIS A 326 -9.64 -11.53 10.99
N LYS A 327 -9.50 -10.37 11.66
CA LYS A 327 -10.55 -9.80 12.53
C LYS A 327 -11.85 -9.58 11.77
N PHE A 328 -11.76 -9.07 10.55
CA PHE A 328 -12.93 -8.89 9.69
C PHE A 328 -13.62 -10.22 9.40
N LYS A 329 -12.89 -11.25 8.96
CA LYS A 329 -13.47 -12.59 8.71
C LYS A 329 -14.22 -13.15 9.92
N LEU A 330 -13.66 -13.01 11.12
CA LEU A 330 -14.31 -13.45 12.36
C LEU A 330 -15.63 -12.69 12.61
N SER A 331 -15.68 -11.40 12.30
CA SER A 331 -16.91 -10.61 12.48
C SER A 331 -18.05 -10.98 11.52
N ILE A 332 -17.74 -11.59 10.38
CA ILE A 332 -18.70 -11.96 9.34
C ILE A 332 -18.87 -13.47 9.18
N GLU A 333 -18.58 -14.28 10.20
CA GLU A 333 -18.57 -15.75 10.12
C GLU A 333 -19.85 -16.33 9.47
N ALA A 334 -21.01 -15.75 9.81
CA ALA A 334 -22.32 -16.12 9.25
C ALA A 334 -22.48 -15.83 7.74
N ASP A 335 -21.70 -14.90 7.19
CA ASP A 335 -21.72 -14.42 5.79
C ASP A 335 -20.43 -14.73 5.01
N SER A 336 -19.60 -15.63 5.54
CA SER A 336 -18.33 -16.06 4.95
C SER A 336 -18.43 -16.44 3.46
N LYS A 337 -19.58 -16.99 3.02
CA LYS A 337 -19.84 -17.32 1.61
C LYS A 337 -19.72 -16.11 0.68
N ILE A 338 -20.17 -14.94 1.12
CA ILE A 338 -20.09 -13.70 0.33
C ILE A 338 -18.61 -13.30 0.17
N TYR A 339 -17.87 -13.35 1.28
CA TYR A 339 -16.44 -13.06 1.28
C TYR A 339 -15.71 -13.97 0.29
N HIS A 340 -15.93 -15.29 0.36
CA HIS A 340 -15.26 -16.25 -0.52
C HIS A 340 -15.58 -16.04 -2.00
N ALA A 341 -16.84 -15.72 -2.35
CA ALA A 341 -17.19 -15.46 -3.75
C ALA A 341 -16.54 -14.20 -4.33
N ILE A 342 -16.28 -13.19 -3.50
CA ILE A 342 -15.52 -12.01 -3.92
C ILE A 342 -14.03 -12.35 -4.03
N GLU A 343 -13.52 -13.03 -3.00
CA GLU A 343 -12.12 -13.45 -2.88
C GLU A 343 -11.67 -14.28 -4.07
N GLU A 344 -12.45 -15.27 -4.51
CA GLU A 344 -12.12 -16.14 -5.64
C GLU A 344 -11.85 -15.36 -6.94
N LYS A 345 -12.60 -14.28 -7.17
CA LYS A 345 -12.43 -13.46 -8.39
C LYS A 345 -11.36 -12.38 -8.26
N TRP A 346 -11.25 -11.76 -7.10
CA TRP A 346 -10.28 -10.68 -6.86
C TRP A 346 -8.93 -11.18 -6.35
N ASN A 347 -8.83 -12.47 -6.04
CA ASN A 347 -7.61 -13.17 -5.64
C ASN A 347 -6.91 -12.53 -4.43
N ILE A 348 -7.70 -12.01 -3.49
CA ILE A 348 -7.19 -11.17 -2.38
C ILE A 348 -6.27 -11.98 -1.46
N GLU A 349 -6.62 -13.21 -1.10
CA GLU A 349 -5.79 -13.99 -0.18
C GLU A 349 -4.46 -14.38 -0.81
N ASN A 350 -4.48 -14.74 -2.09
CA ASN A 350 -3.26 -15.04 -2.81
C ASN A 350 -2.38 -13.79 -2.98
N MET A 351 -2.96 -12.61 -3.18
CA MET A 351 -2.20 -11.34 -3.19
C MET A 351 -1.53 -11.07 -1.85
N ILE A 352 -2.25 -11.28 -0.74
CA ILE A 352 -1.69 -11.17 0.62
C ILE A 352 -0.53 -12.15 0.79
N LYS A 353 -0.75 -13.43 0.45
CA LYS A 353 0.26 -14.49 0.55
C LYS A 353 1.50 -14.17 -0.29
N THR A 354 1.31 -13.77 -1.54
CA THR A 354 2.40 -13.39 -2.45
C THR A 354 3.15 -12.19 -1.92
N SER A 355 2.47 -11.20 -1.33
CA SER A 355 3.12 -10.04 -0.70
C SER A 355 3.98 -10.45 0.49
N ASN A 356 3.49 -11.35 1.35
CA ASN A 356 4.27 -11.90 2.47
C ASN A 356 5.53 -12.63 1.97
N GLU A 357 5.36 -13.53 0.99
CA GLU A 357 6.46 -14.32 0.43
C GLU A 357 7.51 -13.43 -0.26
N TYR A 358 7.06 -12.44 -1.03
CA TYR A 358 7.95 -11.50 -1.71
C TYR A 358 8.80 -10.71 -0.73
N VAL A 359 8.20 -10.23 0.37
CA VAL A 359 8.92 -9.42 1.36
C VAL A 359 9.97 -10.25 2.11
N VAL A 360 9.67 -11.50 2.44
CA VAL A 360 10.65 -12.44 3.01
C VAL A 360 11.81 -12.67 2.03
N TYR A 361 11.49 -12.99 0.77
CA TYR A 361 12.50 -13.16 -0.27
C TYR A 361 13.38 -11.92 -0.43
N PHE A 362 12.78 -10.74 -0.39
CA PHE A 362 13.46 -9.46 -0.57
C PHE A 362 14.40 -9.13 0.60
N LYS A 363 14.00 -9.46 1.84
CA LYS A 363 14.85 -9.36 3.02
C LYS A 363 16.08 -10.27 2.92
N ASP A 364 15.89 -11.52 2.51
CA ASP A 364 16.99 -12.46 2.29
C ASP A 364 17.92 -12.02 1.14
N TYR A 365 17.35 -11.42 0.10
CA TYR A 365 18.13 -10.82 -0.98
C TYR A 365 19.01 -9.67 -0.49
N LEU A 366 18.46 -8.74 0.29
CA LEU A 366 19.23 -7.64 0.88
C LEU A 366 20.34 -8.13 1.81
N ALA A 367 20.04 -9.09 2.69
CA ALA A 367 21.03 -9.67 3.60
C ALA A 367 22.22 -10.30 2.84
N ARG A 368 21.95 -11.00 1.73
CA ARG A 368 22.99 -11.57 0.87
C ARG A 368 23.84 -10.50 0.18
N ILE A 369 23.25 -9.40 -0.29
CA ILE A 369 24.03 -8.32 -0.89
C ILE A 369 24.88 -7.62 0.18
N TYR A 370 24.29 -7.34 1.34
CA TYR A 370 24.98 -6.70 2.47
C TYR A 370 26.21 -7.50 2.89
N THR A 371 26.07 -8.80 3.15
CA THR A 371 27.18 -9.69 3.54
C THR A 371 28.28 -9.75 2.48
N LYS A 372 27.91 -9.85 1.19
CA LYS A 372 28.85 -9.83 0.06
C LYS A 372 29.62 -8.50 -0.05
N LYS A 373 29.02 -7.37 0.32
CA LYS A 373 29.69 -6.07 0.28
C LYS A 373 30.49 -5.77 1.54
N SER A 374 30.00 -6.14 2.72
CA SER A 374 30.71 -6.00 3.99
C SER A 374 32.04 -6.76 3.94
N SER A 375 32.02 -8.02 3.50
CA SER A 375 33.22 -8.84 3.31
C SER A 375 34.25 -8.20 2.37
N LYS A 376 33.81 -7.63 1.23
CA LYS A 376 34.70 -6.87 0.32
C LYS A 376 35.28 -5.62 0.97
N MET A 377 34.52 -4.95 1.83
CA MET A 377 34.97 -3.75 2.54
C MET A 377 35.98 -4.10 3.64
N GLU A 378 35.73 -5.16 4.42
CA GLU A 378 36.68 -5.70 5.40
C GLU A 378 38.00 -6.11 4.72
N GLN A 379 37.94 -6.78 3.57
CA GLN A 379 39.15 -7.08 2.79
C GLN A 379 39.93 -5.81 2.39
N ARG A 380 39.25 -4.73 2.03
CA ARG A 380 39.89 -3.44 1.71
C ARG A 380 40.49 -2.77 2.95
N GLN A 381 39.77 -2.74 4.06
CA GLN A 381 40.25 -2.20 5.33
C GLN A 381 41.49 -2.97 5.82
N ASN A 382 41.46 -4.29 5.74
CA ASN A 382 42.61 -5.14 6.07
C ASN A 382 43.82 -4.81 5.18
N LYS A 383 43.62 -4.55 3.88
CA LYS A 383 44.70 -4.09 2.99
C LYS A 383 45.23 -2.70 3.37
N ILE A 384 44.36 -1.76 3.73
CA ILE A 384 44.78 -0.41 4.14
C ILE A 384 45.54 -0.45 5.47
N LEU A 385 45.01 -1.16 6.47
CA LEU A 385 45.67 -1.35 7.76
C LEU A 385 47.06 -1.95 7.57
N LEU A 386 47.15 -2.95 6.69
CA LEU A 386 48.41 -3.55 6.27
C LEU A 386 49.39 -2.52 5.69
N PHE A 387 48.96 -1.62 4.81
CA PHE A 387 49.83 -0.54 4.31
C PHE A 387 50.25 0.42 5.43
N ILE A 388 49.34 0.79 6.34
CA ILE A 388 49.66 1.63 7.50
C ILE A 388 50.73 0.97 8.38
N THR A 389 50.57 -0.33 8.67
CA THR A 389 51.55 -1.09 9.46
C THR A 389 52.92 -1.12 8.78
N LEU A 390 52.97 -1.32 7.46
CA LEU A 390 54.23 -1.25 6.70
C LEU A 390 54.88 0.14 6.79
N PHE A 391 54.10 1.22 6.64
CA PHE A 391 54.60 2.58 6.82
C PHE A 391 55.11 2.84 8.24
N GLN A 392 54.42 2.34 9.26
CA GLN A 392 54.87 2.44 10.65
C GLN A 392 56.20 1.71 10.87
N PHE A 393 56.39 0.54 10.28
CA PHE A 393 57.67 -0.17 10.34
C PHE A 393 58.81 0.62 9.67
N ILE A 394 58.56 1.22 8.50
CA ILE A 394 59.54 2.08 7.84
C ILE A 394 59.88 3.32 8.70
N ALA A 395 58.89 3.94 9.33
CA ALA A 395 59.11 5.06 10.25
C ALA A 395 59.93 4.65 11.48
N LEU A 396 59.66 3.46 12.05
CA LEU A 396 60.44 2.89 13.15
C LEU A 396 61.91 2.66 12.76
N LEU A 397 62.18 2.18 11.55
CA LEU A 397 63.54 2.06 11.02
C LEU A 397 64.24 3.42 10.93
N SER A 398 63.53 4.46 10.50
CA SER A 398 64.08 5.82 10.45
C SER A 398 64.44 6.35 11.84
N VAL A 399 63.53 6.21 12.81
CA VAL A 399 63.77 6.64 14.20
C VAL A 399 64.91 5.82 14.84
N TRP A 400 65.01 4.53 14.53
CA TRP A 400 66.12 3.70 14.99
C TRP A 400 67.45 4.14 14.41
N ASN A 401 67.49 4.51 13.12
CA ASN A 401 68.68 5.06 12.49
C ASN A 401 69.10 6.39 13.15
N ASP A 402 68.14 7.27 13.43
CA ASP A 402 68.39 8.53 14.15
C ASP A 402 68.89 8.28 15.59
N TYR A 403 68.34 7.28 16.28
CA TYR A 403 68.78 6.85 17.61
C TYR A 403 70.22 6.27 17.59
N LEU A 404 70.56 5.44 16.59
CA LEU A 404 71.93 4.94 16.42
C LEU A 404 72.92 6.09 16.14
N ASN A 405 72.52 7.07 15.34
CA ASN A 405 73.35 8.25 15.07
C ASN A 405 73.62 9.07 16.34
N LEU A 406 72.60 9.23 17.21
CA LEU A 406 72.73 9.92 18.50
C LEU A 406 73.57 9.15 19.53
N LEU A 407 73.51 7.81 19.51
CA LEU A 407 74.26 6.96 20.43
C LEU A 407 75.75 6.81 20.09
N SER A 408 76.17 7.19 18.88
CA SER A 408 77.52 6.93 18.35
C SER A 408 78.67 7.48 19.19
N VAL A 409 78.46 8.42 20.12
CA VAL A 409 79.55 9.00 20.93
C VAL A 409 79.58 8.49 22.39
N GLU A 410 78.44 8.24 23.02
CA GLU A 410 78.37 7.80 24.44
C GLU A 410 78.23 6.28 24.63
N PHE A 411 77.71 5.54 23.64
CA PHE A 411 77.43 4.10 23.75
C PHE A 411 78.70 3.25 23.68
N LEU A 412 79.71 3.70 22.92
CA LEU A 412 81.04 3.10 22.81
C LEU A 412 81.77 2.99 24.16
N GLN A 413 81.54 3.92 25.10
CA GLN A 413 82.18 3.87 26.41
C GLN A 413 81.49 2.90 27.41
N LYS A 414 80.19 2.62 27.25
CA LYS A 414 79.41 1.76 28.18
C LYS A 414 79.23 0.32 27.69
N ALA A 415 79.47 0.00 26.42
CA ALA A 415 79.24 -1.32 25.83
C ALA A 415 80.34 -2.39 26.10
N LYS A 416 81.21 -2.19 27.10
CA LYS A 416 82.33 -3.11 27.43
C LYS A 416 81.91 -4.55 27.77
N GLY A 417 80.68 -4.77 28.22
CA GLY A 417 80.20 -6.11 28.61
C GLY A 417 79.77 -7.03 27.45
N ILE A 418 79.42 -6.46 26.30
CA ILE A 418 78.89 -7.21 25.13
C ILE A 418 79.92 -7.27 23.99
N LEU A 419 80.93 -6.39 24.01
CA LEU A 419 82.00 -6.33 23.01
C LEU A 419 82.72 -7.66 22.78
N SER A 420 82.90 -8.47 23.84
CA SER A 420 83.56 -9.78 23.79
C SER A 420 82.80 -10.81 22.96
N LEU A 421 81.48 -10.65 22.78
CA LEU A 421 80.65 -11.55 21.97
C LEU A 421 80.72 -11.24 20.46
N PHE A 422 81.12 -10.02 20.08
CA PHE A 422 81.16 -9.57 18.69
C PHE A 422 82.60 -9.38 18.14
N GLY A 423 83.61 -9.48 19.01
CA GLY A 423 85.04 -9.57 18.67
C GLY A 423 85.69 -8.24 18.26
N SER A 424 84.92 -7.27 17.76
CA SER A 424 85.40 -5.91 17.44
C SER A 424 84.27 -4.87 17.51
N GLU A 425 84.63 -3.61 17.71
CA GLU A 425 83.69 -2.47 17.71
C GLU A 425 82.98 -2.34 16.36
N SER A 426 83.71 -2.51 15.26
CA SER A 426 83.16 -2.46 13.90
C SER A 426 82.09 -3.53 13.66
N ASN A 427 82.24 -4.72 14.24
CA ASN A 427 81.26 -5.80 14.09
C ASN A 427 79.97 -5.54 14.88
N LEU A 428 80.07 -4.90 16.05
CA LEU A 428 78.91 -4.53 16.87
C LEU A 428 78.09 -3.43 16.20
N GLU A 429 78.76 -2.42 15.63
CA GLU A 429 78.12 -1.36 14.84
C GLU A 429 77.44 -1.93 13.59
N THR A 430 78.15 -2.78 12.85
CA THR A 430 77.62 -3.49 11.68
C THR A 430 76.38 -4.31 12.05
N PHE A 431 76.43 -5.07 13.16
CA PHE A 431 75.28 -5.84 13.65
C PHE A 431 74.09 -4.94 13.99
N ASN A 432 74.30 -3.82 14.70
CA ASN A 432 73.21 -2.90 15.08
C ASN A 432 72.59 -2.15 13.88
N ILE A 433 73.36 -1.88 12.83
CA ILE A 433 72.87 -1.30 11.57
C ILE A 433 72.02 -2.30 10.79
N TYR A 434 72.44 -3.57 10.72
CA TYR A 434 71.76 -4.59 9.92
C TYR A 434 70.64 -5.33 10.67
N LEU A 435 70.65 -5.38 12.01
CA LEU A 435 69.62 -6.07 12.81
C LEU A 435 68.19 -5.58 12.53
N PRO A 436 67.90 -4.26 12.43
CA PRO A 436 66.57 -3.77 12.09
C PRO A 436 66.17 -4.14 10.65
N ILE A 437 67.13 -4.13 9.72
CA ILE A 437 66.92 -4.52 8.31
C ILE A 437 66.60 -6.02 8.23
N ILE A 438 67.31 -6.85 8.97
CA ILE A 438 67.07 -8.30 9.02
C ILE A 438 65.70 -8.59 9.64
N PHE A 439 65.32 -7.93 10.74
CA PHE A 439 63.98 -8.08 11.31
C PHE A 439 62.89 -7.61 10.35
N PHE A 440 63.12 -6.52 9.62
CA PHE A 440 62.20 -6.06 8.58
C PHE A 440 62.03 -7.10 7.47
N ILE A 441 63.12 -7.72 7.01
CA ILE A 441 63.08 -8.81 6.02
C ILE A 441 62.36 -10.04 6.56
N ILE A 442 62.62 -10.45 7.81
CA ILE A 442 61.94 -11.59 8.45
C ILE A 442 60.43 -11.34 8.54
N ILE A 443 60.03 -10.12 8.94
CA ILE A 443 58.63 -9.72 8.98
C ILE A 443 58.01 -9.76 7.57
N LEU A 444 58.70 -9.24 6.55
CA LEU A 444 58.28 -9.33 5.14
C LEU A 444 58.13 -10.77 4.66
N CYS A 445 59.03 -11.67 5.06
CA CYS A 445 58.98 -13.09 4.72
C CYS A 445 57.82 -13.81 5.42
N MET A 446 57.63 -13.60 6.73
CA MET A 446 56.46 -14.11 7.47
C MET A 446 55.15 -13.60 6.85
N PHE A 447 55.16 -12.35 6.39
CA PHE A 447 54.03 -11.71 5.76
C PHE A 447 53.69 -12.32 4.39
N PHE A 448 54.68 -12.54 3.52
CA PHE A 448 54.50 -13.25 2.25
C PHE A 448 53.99 -14.69 2.47
N TYR A 449 54.50 -15.37 3.50
CA TYR A 449 54.10 -16.72 3.84
C TYR A 449 52.63 -16.81 4.30
N ILE A 450 52.19 -15.90 5.17
CA ILE A 450 50.79 -15.86 5.65
C ILE A 450 49.81 -15.53 4.50
N PHE A 451 50.22 -14.68 3.54
CA PHE A 451 49.37 -14.30 2.41
C PHE A 451 49.30 -15.36 1.30
N LYS A 452 50.40 -16.07 1.01
CA LYS A 452 50.41 -17.15 0.02
C LYS A 452 49.49 -18.32 0.40
N ASN A 453 49.21 -18.51 1.69
CA ASN A 453 48.32 -19.56 2.19
C ASN A 453 46.84 -19.12 2.31
N LYS A 454 46.47 -17.92 1.85
CA LYS A 454 45.09 -17.38 1.91
C LYS A 454 44.45 -17.10 0.54
N GLU A 455 45.18 -17.25 -0.57
CA GLU A 455 44.61 -17.49 -1.90
C GLU A 455 44.34 -18.98 -2.07
#